data_AF-A0A970RMF1-F1
#
_entry.id   AF-A0A970RMF1-F1
#
_cell.length_a   1.000
_cell.length_b   1.000
_cell.length_c   1.000
_cell.angle_alpha   90.00
_cell.angle_beta   90.00
_cell.angle_gamma   90.00
#
_symmetry.space_group_name_H-M   'P 1'
#
loop_
_entity.id
_entity.type
_entity.pdbx_description
1 polymer ?
#
loop_
_entity_poly.entity_id
_entity_poly.type
_entity_poly.pdbx_seq_one_letter_code
_entity_poly.pdbx_strand_id
1 'polypeptide(L)'
;MRDDKDSMMNDSMDSRNSGFRDRRGGGAKRGPFKKKVCKFCTQGLVADYKNPDLLRRYVTERGKILPSRITGNCAKHQRALTTEIKRARVLAYLPFDKK
;
A
#
# COMPACT_ATOMS: atom_id res chain seq x y z
N MET A 1 -57.13 43.27 -14.21
CA MET A 1 -55.70 43.59 -14.13
C MET A 1 -55.22 42.92 -12.85
N ARG A 2 -55.02 41.61 -12.78
CA ARG A 2 -54.17 40.77 -13.66
C ARG A 2 -52.81 41.44 -13.87
N ASP A 3 -51.79 40.68 -13.49
CA ASP A 3 -50.45 40.68 -14.04
C ASP A 3 -49.34 41.30 -13.16
N ASP A 4 -48.41 40.40 -12.82
CA ASP A 4 -46.96 40.62 -12.76
C ASP A 4 -46.29 41.15 -11.48
N LYS A 5 -46.57 40.53 -10.32
CA LYS A 5 -45.63 40.63 -9.17
C LYS A 5 -45.10 39.30 -8.63
N ASP A 6 -45.43 38.18 -9.29
CA ASP A 6 -44.96 36.83 -8.96
C ASP A 6 -44.31 36.16 -10.19
N SER A 7 -43.26 36.76 -10.77
CA SER A 7 -42.49 36.09 -11.85
C SER A 7 -41.16 36.74 -12.21
N MET A 8 -40.46 37.42 -11.30
CA MET A 8 -39.10 37.91 -11.59
C MET A 8 -38.26 37.98 -10.32
N MET A 9 -37.94 36.82 -9.73
CA MET A 9 -36.76 36.58 -8.87
C MET A 9 -36.80 35.13 -8.34
N ASN A 10 -36.96 34.17 -9.24
CA ASN A 10 -36.51 32.80 -9.01
C ASN A 10 -35.53 32.49 -10.15
N ASP A 11 -34.46 31.74 -9.83
CA ASP A 11 -33.40 31.31 -10.75
C ASP A 11 -32.33 32.34 -11.09
N SER A 12 -31.35 32.54 -10.18
CA SER A 12 -29.90 32.69 -10.49
C SER A 12 -29.08 33.00 -9.23
N MET A 13 -29.04 32.08 -8.26
CA MET A 13 -28.07 32.13 -7.16
C MET A 13 -27.47 30.75 -6.85
N ASP A 14 -27.30 29.92 -7.87
CA ASP A 14 -26.43 28.73 -7.82
C ASP A 14 -25.28 28.93 -8.81
N SER A 15 -24.23 29.61 -8.36
CA SER A 15 -22.95 29.65 -9.06
C SER A 15 -21.85 30.19 -8.16
N ARG A 16 -20.88 29.31 -7.89
CA ARG A 16 -19.54 29.57 -7.33
C ARG A 16 -19.40 29.53 -5.81
N ASN A 17 -19.70 28.38 -5.21
CA ASN A 17 -18.90 27.91 -4.07
C ASN A 17 -17.93 26.83 -4.53
N SER A 18 -16.89 27.26 -5.26
CA SER A 18 -15.68 26.48 -5.52
C SER A 18 -14.88 26.32 -4.23
N GLY A 19 -15.39 25.48 -3.32
CA GLY A 19 -14.71 25.04 -2.12
C GLY A 19 -13.82 23.83 -2.41
N PHE A 20 -12.92 23.93 -3.40
CA PHE A 20 -11.77 23.04 -3.52
C PHE A 20 -10.86 23.30 -2.31
N ARG A 21 -11.25 22.77 -1.15
CA ARG A 21 -10.42 22.77 0.05
C ARG A 21 -9.35 21.72 -0.17
N ASP A 22 -8.27 22.17 -0.81
CA ASP A 22 -6.92 21.66 -0.62
C ASP A 22 -6.72 21.31 0.86
N ARG A 23 -6.97 20.05 1.25
CA ARG A 23 -6.38 19.49 2.46
C ARG A 23 -4.90 19.20 2.18
N ARG A 24 -4.13 20.26 1.96
CA ARG A 24 -2.68 20.30 2.19
C ARG A 24 -2.43 20.28 3.70
N GLY A 25 -2.85 19.19 4.35
CA GLY A 25 -2.54 18.91 5.74
C GLY A 25 -1.13 18.32 5.81
N GLY A 26 -0.20 19.11 6.34
CA GLY A 26 1.23 18.82 6.44
C GLY A 26 1.54 17.40 6.86
N GLY A 27 2.08 16.62 5.91
CA GLY A 27 2.73 15.35 6.22
C GLY A 27 4.00 15.65 7.01
N ALA A 28 3.96 15.36 8.32
CA ALA A 28 5.14 15.31 9.16
C ALA A 28 6.28 14.64 8.38
N LYS A 29 7.39 15.36 8.20
CA LYS A 29 8.61 14.84 7.57
C LYS A 29 9.08 13.66 8.41
N ARG A 30 8.61 12.45 8.06
CA ARG A 30 9.05 11.21 8.67
C ARG A 30 10.57 11.21 8.53
N GLY A 31 11.28 11.20 9.66
CA GLY A 31 12.73 11.30 9.72
C GLY A 31 13.40 10.33 8.74
N PRO A 32 14.65 10.59 8.35
CA PRO A 32 15.29 9.89 7.25
C PRO A 32 15.31 8.39 7.51
N PHE A 33 14.36 7.66 6.92
CA PHE A 33 14.44 6.20 6.88
C PHE A 33 15.67 5.88 6.06
N LYS A 34 16.74 5.45 6.74
CA LYS A 34 17.98 5.02 6.11
C LYS A 34 17.62 4.02 5.01
N LYS A 35 17.90 4.39 3.75
CA LYS A 35 17.55 3.58 2.59
C LYS A 35 18.30 2.25 2.73
N LYS A 36 17.57 1.19 3.09
CA LYS A 36 18.14 -0.15 3.16
C LYS A 36 18.29 -0.67 1.74
N VAL A 37 19.44 -1.27 1.46
CA VAL A 37 19.73 -1.87 0.14
C VAL A 37 19.01 -3.21 0.04
N CYS A 38 18.39 -3.47 -1.11
CA CYS A 38 17.70 -4.72 -1.35
C CYS A 38 18.70 -5.88 -1.52
N LYS A 39 18.62 -6.85 -0.61
CA LYS A 39 19.49 -8.04 -0.61
C LYS A 39 19.37 -8.88 -1.89
N PHE A 40 18.15 -8.96 -2.43
CA PHE A 40 17.89 -9.66 -3.69
C PHE A 40 18.54 -8.99 -4.91
N CYS A 41 18.58 -7.66 -4.95
CA CYS A 41 19.26 -6.93 -6.03
C CYS A 41 20.78 -7.13 -5.98
N THR A 42 21.37 -7.18 -4.78
CA THR A 42 22.83 -7.26 -4.62
C THR A 42 23.36 -8.68 -4.77
N GLN A 43 22.61 -9.68 -4.30
CA GLN A 43 23.05 -11.08 -4.28
C GLN A 43 22.52 -11.89 -5.47
N GLY A 44 21.68 -11.30 -6.33
CA GLY A 44 21.08 -12.00 -7.48
C GLY A 44 20.22 -13.21 -7.09
N LEU A 45 19.81 -13.31 -5.83
CA LEU A 45 19.01 -14.42 -5.34
C LEU A 45 17.62 -14.39 -5.96
N VAL A 46 17.12 -15.55 -6.38
CA VAL A 46 15.74 -15.72 -6.83
C VAL A 46 14.92 -16.23 -5.65
N ALA A 47 13.78 -15.59 -5.40
CA ALA A 47 12.84 -16.06 -4.40
C ALA A 47 11.96 -17.13 -5.07
N ASP A 48 12.15 -18.39 -4.71
CA ASP A 48 11.34 -19.51 -5.21
C ASP A 48 10.65 -20.23 -4.04
N TYR A 49 9.39 -20.63 -4.24
CA TYR A 49 8.60 -21.40 -3.27
C TYR A 49 9.24 -22.75 -2.88
N LYS A 50 10.12 -23.29 -3.74
CA LYS A 50 10.82 -24.57 -3.53
C LYS A 50 11.86 -24.52 -2.41
N ASN A 51 12.33 -23.32 -2.06
CA ASN A 51 13.38 -23.11 -1.06
C ASN A 51 12.81 -22.44 0.19
N PRO A 52 12.21 -23.21 1.12
CA PRO A 52 11.57 -22.66 2.31
C PRO A 52 12.55 -21.93 3.24
N ASP A 53 13.84 -22.29 3.25
CA ASP A 53 14.84 -21.69 4.13
C ASP A 53 15.10 -20.21 3.82
N LEU A 54 15.04 -19.83 2.54
CA LEU A 54 15.13 -18.44 2.13
C LEU A 54 13.86 -17.68 2.52
N LEU A 55 12.69 -18.28 2.32
CA LEU A 55 11.39 -17.65 2.61
C LEU A 55 11.12 -17.49 4.11
N ARG A 56 11.57 -18.43 4.94
CA ARG A 56 11.48 -18.36 6.41
C ARG A 56 12.10 -17.09 6.98
N ARG A 57 13.19 -16.58 6.38
CA ARG A 57 13.83 -15.32 6.81
C ARG A 57 12.97 -14.07 6.57
N TYR A 58 11.98 -14.16 5.68
CA TYR A 58 11.06 -13.07 5.32
C TYR A 58 9.67 -13.21 5.96
N VAL A 59 9.50 -14.20 6.84
CA VAL A 59 8.27 -14.51 7.55
C VAL A 59 8.55 -14.47 9.05
N THR A 60 7.59 -14.02 9.84
CA THR A 60 7.69 -14.04 11.31
C THR A 60 7.45 -15.46 11.82
N GLU A 61 7.81 -15.73 13.07
CA GLU A 61 7.51 -17.02 13.72
C GLU A 61 6.02 -17.36 13.68
N ARG A 62 5.16 -16.33 13.76
CA ARG A 62 3.71 -16.47 13.67
C ARG A 62 3.21 -16.76 12.24
N GLY A 63 4.06 -16.70 11.23
CA GLY A 63 3.68 -16.92 9.85
C GLY A 63 3.25 -15.64 9.12
N LYS A 64 3.42 -14.43 9.67
CA LYS A 64 3.12 -13.16 8.96
C LYS A 64 4.27 -12.75 8.03
N ILE A 65 3.96 -12.15 6.89
CA ILE A 65 5.00 -11.67 5.96
C ILE A 65 5.62 -10.38 6.51
N LEU A 66 6.95 -10.31 6.58
CA LEU A 66 7.64 -9.10 7.02
C LEU A 66 7.47 -7.97 6.00
N PRO A 67 7.14 -6.73 6.45
CA PRO A 67 6.97 -5.60 5.56
C PRO A 67 8.31 -5.11 5.01
N SER A 68 8.29 -4.53 3.80
CA SER A 68 9.49 -4.06 3.08
C SER A 68 10.33 -3.04 3.86
N ARG A 69 9.73 -2.26 4.76
CA ARG A 69 10.43 -1.32 5.67
C ARG A 69 11.41 -2.00 6.61
N ILE A 70 11.15 -3.25 7.00
CA ILE A 70 12.05 -4.01 7.88
C ILE A 70 13.12 -4.70 7.04
N THR A 71 12.71 -5.42 6.00
CA THR A 71 13.58 -6.26 5.16
C THR A 71 14.48 -5.45 4.22
N GLY A 72 14.04 -4.27 3.78
CA GLY A 72 14.77 -3.41 2.85
C GLY A 72 14.62 -3.83 1.38
N ASN A 73 13.63 -4.67 1.05
CA ASN A 73 13.46 -5.15 -0.32
C ASN A 73 12.84 -4.10 -1.25
N CYS A 74 13.30 -4.08 -2.51
CA CYS A 74 12.70 -3.31 -3.58
C CYS A 74 11.24 -3.72 -3.80
N ALA A 75 10.40 -2.78 -4.24
CA ALA A 75 8.97 -3.03 -4.47
C ALA A 75 8.70 -4.14 -5.52
N LYS A 76 9.60 -4.33 -6.49
CA LYS A 76 9.51 -5.41 -7.48
C LYS A 76 9.72 -6.77 -6.81
N HIS A 77 10.83 -6.92 -6.08
CA HIS A 77 11.15 -8.15 -5.36
C HIS A 77 10.16 -8.46 -4.25
N GLN A 78 9.67 -7.45 -3.52
CA GLN A 78 8.65 -7.70 -2.49
C GLN A 78 7.36 -8.29 -3.09
N ARG A 79 6.93 -7.83 -4.27
CA ARG A 79 5.77 -8.42 -4.96
C ARG A 79 6.02 -9.88 -5.32
N ALA A 80 7.14 -10.17 -5.98
CA ALA A 80 7.53 -11.53 -6.33
C ALA A 80 7.60 -12.44 -5.08
N LEU A 81 8.24 -11.97 -4.02
CA LEU A 81 8.39 -12.69 -2.75
C LEU A 81 7.02 -12.98 -2.11
N THR A 82 6.07 -12.04 -2.15
CA THR A 82 4.73 -12.29 -1.62
C THR A 82 3.95 -13.34 -2.40
N THR A 83 4.07 -13.38 -3.74
CA THR A 83 3.45 -14.44 -4.56
C THR A 83 4.04 -15.81 -4.25
N GLU A 84 5.35 -15.88 -4.08
CA GLU A 84 6.08 -17.11 -3.79
C GLU A 84 5.79 -17.64 -2.38
N ILE A 85 5.74 -16.76 -1.37
CA ILE A 85 5.29 -17.15 -0.02
C ILE A 85 3.85 -17.69 -0.05
N LYS A 86 2.95 -17.04 -0.80
CA LYS A 86 1.56 -17.51 -0.89
C LYS A 86 1.49 -18.91 -1.52
N ARG A 87 2.26 -19.17 -2.58
CA ARG A 87 2.40 -20.51 -3.18
C ARG A 87 2.95 -21.52 -2.19
N ALA A 88 4.03 -21.17 -1.47
CA ALA A 88 4.65 -22.04 -0.48
C ALA A 88 3.70 -22.41 0.67
N ARG A 89 2.79 -21.51 1.07
CA ARG A 89 1.76 -21.78 2.09
C ARG A 89 0.70 -22.78 1.63
N VAL A 90 0.27 -22.71 0.36
CA VAL A 90 -0.69 -23.67 -0.20
C VAL A 90 -0.10 -25.08 -0.21
N LEU A 91 1.22 -25.19 -0.44
CA LEU A 91 1.97 -26.44 -0.43
C LEU A 91 2.43 -26.89 0.97
N ALA A 92 1.98 -26.22 2.03
CA ALA A 92 2.34 -26.51 3.44
C ALA A 92 3.84 -26.40 3.81
N TYR A 93 4.65 -25.71 3.00
CA TYR A 93 6.06 -25.44 3.36
C TYR A 93 6.22 -24.39 4.48
N LEU A 94 5.27 -23.46 4.60
CA LEU A 94 5.24 -22.44 5.64
C LEU A 94 3.88 -22.42 6.35
N PRO A 95 3.86 -22.14 7.67
CA PRO A 95 2.61 -22.07 8.43
C PRO A 95 1.78 -20.83 8.07
N PHE A 96 0.46 -20.96 8.21
CA PHE A 96 -0.47 -19.84 8.21
C PHE A 96 -0.49 -19.14 9.58
N ASP A 97 -0.96 -17.88 9.57
CA ASP A 97 -1.11 -17.09 10.79
C ASP A 97 -2.11 -17.78 11.73
N LYS A 98 -1.65 -18.12 12.94
CA LYS A 98 -2.51 -18.60 14.01
C LYS A 98 -3.18 -17.37 14.61
N LYS A 99 -4.48 -17.22 14.36
CA LYS A 99 -5.31 -16.14 14.92
C LYS A 99 -5.40 -16.26 16.44
#